data_AF-A0A9D1KTE6-F1
#
_entry.id   AF-A0A9D1KTE6-F1
#
_cell.length_a   1.000
_cell.length_b   1.000
_cell.length_c   1.000
_cell.angle_alpha   90.00
_cell.angle_beta   90.00
_cell.angle_gamma   90.00
#
_symmetry.space_group_name_H-M   'P 1'
#
loop_
_entity.id
_entity.type
_entity.pdbx_description
1 polymer ?
#
loop_
_entity_poly.entity_id
_entity_poly.type
_entity_poly.pdbx_seq_one_letter_code
_entity_poly.pdbx_strand_id
1 'polypeptide(L)'
;KGHQPYWTQILAYGKERYRFYNPVWQNNGHIDALKKKLRSNPDVPFYSVIVFYGNCILKNVSCIPPETFLAYPGDVPQIVEHILQYNPNAHYGSKMEVLRILKEAANNGQDPKIQFRHILNVANTTNPPI
;
A
#
# COMPACT_ATOMS: atom_id res chain seq x y z
N LYS A 1 12.18 5.25 6.94
CA LYS A 1 11.51 6.54 6.60
C LYS A 1 10.68 6.41 5.33
N GLY A 2 9.62 7.18 5.16
CA GLY A 2 8.71 7.07 4.00
C GLY A 2 9.35 7.39 2.65
N HIS A 3 10.33 8.30 2.60
CA HIS A 3 11.05 8.64 1.36
C HIS A 3 12.14 7.63 0.96
N GLN A 4 12.46 6.64 1.81
CA GLN A 4 13.46 5.63 1.47
C GLN A 4 12.82 4.52 0.64
N PRO A 5 13.39 4.13 -0.50
CA PRO A 5 12.78 3.14 -1.39
C PRO A 5 12.75 1.72 -0.79
N TYR A 6 13.61 1.43 0.19
CA TYR A 6 13.66 0.14 0.86
C TYR A 6 13.68 0.31 2.37
N TRP A 7 12.98 -0.59 3.06
CA TRP A 7 13.03 -0.74 4.51
C TRP A 7 13.78 -2.03 4.87
N THR A 8 14.12 -2.17 6.15
CA THR A 8 14.84 -3.34 6.66
C THR A 8 14.02 -3.98 7.77
N GLN A 9 13.73 -5.26 7.62
CA GLN A 9 13.22 -6.10 8.70
C GLN A 9 14.40 -6.65 9.47
N ILE A 10 14.32 -6.60 10.80
CA ILE A 10 15.36 -7.12 11.69
C ILE A 10 14.75 -8.26 12.50
N LEU A 11 15.36 -9.44 12.42
CA LEU A 11 14.94 -10.66 13.10
C LEU A 11 16.07 -11.21 13.98
N ALA A 12 15.80 -12.31 14.69
CA ALA A 12 16.79 -13.03 15.51
C ALA A 12 17.63 -12.11 16.43
N TYR A 13 16.97 -11.17 17.12
CA TYR A 13 17.61 -10.18 18.00
C TYR A 13 18.71 -9.34 17.33
N GLY A 14 18.55 -9.03 16.04
CA GLY A 14 19.51 -8.21 15.29
C GLY A 14 20.47 -9.00 14.41
N LYS A 15 20.50 -10.33 14.52
CA LYS A 15 21.39 -11.21 13.75
C LYS A 15 21.00 -11.31 12.28
N GLU A 16 19.72 -11.17 11.98
CA GLU A 16 19.18 -11.29 10.63
C GLU A 16 18.59 -9.96 10.16
N ARG A 17 18.95 -9.55 8.94
CA ARG A 17 18.51 -8.29 8.33
C ARG A 17 18.09 -8.55 6.90
N TYR A 18 16.83 -8.26 6.60
CA TYR A 18 16.25 -8.45 5.29
C TYR A 18 15.75 -7.11 4.75
N ARG A 19 16.25 -6.69 3.60
CA ARG A 19 15.74 -5.50 2.92
C ARG A 19 14.53 -5.87 2.08
N PHE A 20 13.51 -5.03 2.14
CA PHE A 20 12.32 -5.17 1.32
C PHE A 20 11.89 -3.81 0.80
N TYR A 21 11.15 -3.81 -0.30
CA TYR A 21 10.65 -2.57 -0.89
C TYR A 21 9.70 -1.86 0.07
N ASN A 22 9.83 -0.54 0.18
CA ASN A 22 9.03 0.23 1.13
C ASN A 22 7.54 0.14 0.76
N PRO A 23 6.66 -0.32 1.67
CA PRO A 23 5.24 -0.50 1.38
C PRO A 23 4.52 0.83 1.12
N VAL A 24 5.05 1.96 1.62
CA VAL A 24 4.55 3.30 1.26
C VAL A 24 4.72 3.55 -0.24
N TRP A 25 5.87 3.20 -0.80
CA TRP A 25 6.13 3.37 -2.23
C TRP A 25 5.34 2.36 -3.06
N GLN A 26 5.25 1.12 -2.60
CA GLN A 26 4.47 0.08 -3.26
C GLN A 26 3.00 0.50 -3.40
N ASN A 27 2.39 0.95 -2.30
CA ASN A 27 1.00 1.40 -2.30
C ASN A 27 0.80 2.69 -3.11
N ASN A 28 1.76 3.63 -3.08
CA ASN A 28 1.68 4.81 -3.94
C ASN A 28 1.65 4.44 -5.43
N GLY A 29 2.47 3.47 -5.86
CA GLY A 29 2.43 2.96 -7.23
C GLY A 29 1.08 2.31 -7.58
N HIS A 30 0.49 1.55 -6.66
CA HIS A 30 -0.86 1.00 -6.83
C HIS A 30 -1.94 2.09 -6.94
N ILE A 31 -1.89 3.11 -6.08
CA ILE A 31 -2.79 4.27 -6.12
C ILE A 31 -2.67 5.00 -7.46
N ASP A 32 -1.46 5.26 -7.94
CA ASP A 32 -1.24 5.93 -9.23
C ASP A 32 -1.79 5.11 -10.40
N ALA A 33 -1.66 3.79 -10.36
CA ALA A 33 -2.25 2.90 -11.35
C ALA A 33 -3.79 2.95 -11.30
N LEU A 34 -4.39 2.95 -10.10
CA LEU A 34 -5.84 3.08 -9.92
C LEU A 34 -6.35 4.44 -10.39
N LYS A 35 -5.70 5.55 -10.03
CA LYS A 35 -6.02 6.90 -10.52
C LYS A 35 -6.05 6.97 -12.04
N LYS A 36 -5.07 6.33 -12.71
CA LYS A 36 -5.03 6.25 -14.18
C LYS A 36 -6.19 5.45 -14.77
N LYS A 37 -6.71 4.44 -14.07
CA LYS A 37 -7.90 3.68 -14.49
C LYS A 37 -9.20 4.44 -14.19
N LEU A 38 -9.22 5.25 -13.14
CA LEU A 38 -10.37 6.01 -12.66
C LEU A 38 -10.41 7.45 -13.18
N ARG A 39 -9.86 7.74 -14.37
CA ARG A 39 -9.81 9.10 -14.94
C ARG A 39 -11.18 9.77 -15.07
N SER A 40 -12.24 9.00 -15.28
CA SER A 40 -13.63 9.48 -15.33
C SER A 40 -14.20 9.87 -13.96
N ASN A 41 -13.49 9.55 -12.87
CA ASN A 41 -13.89 9.78 -11.48
C ASN A 41 -12.72 10.44 -10.70
N PRO A 42 -12.27 11.65 -11.11
CA PRO A 42 -11.06 12.28 -10.57
C PRO A 42 -11.16 12.70 -9.10
N ASP A 43 -12.38 12.92 -8.60
CA ASP A 43 -12.65 13.39 -7.24
C ASP A 43 -12.72 12.26 -6.20
N VAL A 44 -12.44 11.01 -6.60
CA VAL A 44 -12.39 9.88 -5.67
C VAL A 44 -11.10 9.98 -4.84
N PRO A 45 -11.20 10.15 -3.51
CA PRO A 45 -10.02 10.21 -2.65
C PRO A 45 -9.42 8.82 -2.45
N PHE A 46 -8.10 8.79 -2.21
CA PHE A 46 -7.36 7.57 -1.92
C PHE A 46 -6.62 7.72 -0.60
N TYR A 47 -6.81 6.75 0.28
CA TYR A 47 -6.11 6.66 1.56
C TYR A 47 -5.37 5.33 1.62
N SER A 48 -4.09 5.35 2.00
CA SER A 48 -3.26 4.16 2.09
C SER A 48 -3.12 3.73 3.54
N VAL A 49 -3.80 2.66 3.94
CA VAL A 49 -3.67 2.09 5.29
C VAL A 49 -2.80 0.85 5.21
N ILE A 50 -1.60 0.93 5.78
CA ILE A 50 -0.59 -0.14 5.76
C ILE A 50 -0.53 -0.77 7.16
N VAL A 51 -1.03 -1.99 7.26
CA VAL A 51 -1.16 -2.69 8.55
C VAL A 51 -0.01 -3.68 8.73
N PHE A 52 0.74 -3.54 9.82
CA PHE A 52 1.79 -4.47 10.22
C PHE A 52 1.25 -5.43 11.28
N TYR A 53 1.17 -6.72 10.95
CA TYR A 53 0.60 -7.74 11.84
C TYR A 53 1.68 -8.42 12.71
N GLY A 54 1.25 -9.01 13.83
CA GLY A 54 2.10 -9.78 14.74
C GLY A 54 2.96 -8.91 15.67
N ASN A 55 3.93 -9.55 16.32
CA ASN A 55 4.80 -8.92 17.33
C ASN A 55 5.95 -8.14 16.68
N CYS A 56 5.64 -7.19 15.81
CA CYS A 56 6.65 -6.33 15.17
C CYS A 56 6.63 -4.91 15.76
N ILE A 57 7.78 -4.25 15.73
CA ILE A 57 7.94 -2.87 16.21
C ILE A 57 8.41 -2.01 15.04
N LEU A 58 7.59 -1.06 14.63
CA LEU A 58 7.99 -0.04 13.68
C LEU A 58 8.97 0.93 14.34
N LYS A 59 10.15 1.09 13.76
CA LYS A 59 11.22 1.99 14.26
C LYS A 59 11.57 3.01 13.20
N ASN A 60 11.91 4.24 13.63
CA ASN A 60 12.37 5.33 12.76
C ASN A 60 11.39 5.64 11.60
N VAL A 61 10.10 5.68 11.93
CA VAL A 61 9.04 6.10 11.02
C VAL A 61 8.99 7.62 11.00
N SER A 62 9.26 8.20 9.83
CA SER A 62 9.15 9.63 9.58
C SER A 62 8.92 9.85 8.09
N CYS A 63 8.47 11.05 7.72
CA CYS A 63 8.26 11.46 6.32
C CYS A 63 7.25 10.55 5.60
N ILE A 64 6.16 10.18 6.28
CA ILE A 64 5.03 9.44 5.71
C ILE A 64 4.08 10.47 5.08
N PRO A 65 3.55 10.24 3.86
CA PRO A 65 2.56 11.12 3.25
C PRO A 65 1.32 11.29 4.15
N PRO A 66 0.67 12.46 4.18
CA PRO A 66 -0.47 12.72 5.08
C PRO A 66 -1.64 11.73 4.94
N GLU A 67 -1.88 11.21 3.74
CA GLU A 67 -2.96 10.28 3.41
C GLU A 67 -2.54 8.81 3.56
N THR A 68 -1.36 8.56 4.14
CA THR A 68 -0.82 7.23 4.39
C THR A 68 -0.70 6.99 5.90
N PHE A 69 -1.34 5.93 6.35
CA PHE A 69 -1.39 5.50 7.74
C PHE A 69 -0.58 4.22 7.88
N LEU A 70 0.37 4.20 8.81
CA LEU A 70 1.02 2.97 9.25
C LEU A 70 0.39 2.57 10.56
N ALA A 71 -0.09 1.34 10.64
CA ALA A 71 -0.98 0.91 11.71
C ALA A 71 -0.67 -0.50 12.19
N TYR A 72 -1.06 -0.79 13.42
CA TYR A 72 -1.29 -2.14 13.90
C TYR A 72 -2.78 -2.49 13.74
N PRO A 73 -3.15 -3.79 13.81
CA PRO A 73 -4.54 -4.21 13.59
C PRO A 73 -5.56 -3.52 14.50
N GLY A 74 -5.16 -3.24 15.75
CA GLY A 74 -6.02 -2.56 16.73
C GLY A 74 -6.30 -1.10 16.42
N ASP A 75 -5.49 -0.45 15.58
CA ASP A 75 -5.62 0.98 15.23
C ASP A 75 -6.55 1.21 14.01
N VAL A 76 -6.85 0.14 13.26
CA VAL A 76 -7.61 0.23 12.00
C VAL A 76 -8.99 0.86 12.20
N PRO A 77 -9.80 0.47 13.21
CA PRO A 77 -11.11 1.07 13.41
C PRO A 77 -11.05 2.59 13.60
N GLN A 78 -10.11 3.08 14.42
CA GLN A 78 -9.96 4.50 14.73
C GLN A 78 -9.45 5.28 13.52
N ILE A 79 -8.56 4.68 12.72
CA ILE A 79 -8.09 5.29 11.47
C ILE A 79 -9.24 5.44 10.48
N VAL A 80 -10.07 4.40 10.31
CA VAL A 80 -11.22 4.44 9.41
C VAL A 80 -12.24 5.48 9.88
N GLU A 81 -12.56 5.51 11.18
CA GLU A 81 -13.44 6.52 11.76
C GLU A 81 -12.91 7.93 11.54
N HIS A 82 -11.63 8.17 11.79
CA HIS A 82 -10.98 9.45 11.53
C HIS A 82 -11.08 9.87 10.06
N ILE A 83 -10.81 8.95 9.12
CA ILE A 83 -10.95 9.24 7.68
C ILE A 83 -12.39 9.67 7.36
N LEU A 84 -13.39 8.94 7.86
CA LEU A 84 -14.79 9.23 7.59
C LEU A 84 -15.30 10.51 8.26
N GLN A 85 -14.78 10.85 9.45
CA GLN A 85 -15.21 12.02 10.21
C GLN A 85 -14.61 13.34 9.68
N TYR A 86 -13.33 13.32 9.29
CA TYR A 86 -12.59 14.54 8.97
C TYR A 86 -12.44 14.81 7.47
N ASN A 87 -13.02 13.98 6.60
CA ASN A 87 -12.98 14.17 5.16
C ASN A 87 -14.40 14.24 4.59
N PRO A 88 -14.64 15.04 3.54
CA PRO A 88 -15.92 15.08 2.88
C PRO A 88 -16.23 13.72 2.24
N ASN A 89 -17.53 13.44 2.08
CA ASN A 89 -17.97 12.29 1.29
C ASN A 89 -17.40 12.38 -0.11
N ALA A 90 -16.87 11.26 -0.60
CA ALA A 90 -16.29 11.18 -1.93
C ALA A 90 -17.35 11.44 -3.01
N HIS A 91 -17.00 12.26 -3.99
CA HIS A 91 -17.84 12.54 -5.15
C HIS A 91 -17.57 11.49 -6.23
N TYR A 92 -18.23 10.34 -6.06
CA TYR A 92 -18.20 9.28 -7.06
C TYR A 92 -19.04 9.73 -8.26
N GLY A 93 -18.43 9.98 -9.41
CA GLY A 93 -19.18 10.24 -10.65
C GLY A 93 -20.14 9.08 -10.94
N SER A 94 -19.60 7.94 -11.37
CA SER A 94 -20.36 6.68 -11.47
C SER A 94 -19.84 5.65 -10.48
N LYS A 95 -20.57 5.48 -9.36
CA LYS A 95 -20.21 4.48 -8.33
C LYS A 95 -20.11 3.06 -8.91
N MET A 96 -20.96 2.72 -9.88
CA MET A 96 -20.92 1.41 -10.55
C MET A 96 -19.67 1.24 -11.41
N GLU A 97 -19.22 2.30 -12.09
CA GLU A 97 -17.97 2.27 -12.86
C GLU A 97 -16.77 2.06 -11.93
N VAL A 98 -16.72 2.81 -10.83
CA VAL A 98 -15.67 2.67 -9.80
C VAL A 98 -15.63 1.23 -9.27
N LEU A 99 -16.78 0.68 -8.86
CA LEU A 99 -16.87 -0.70 -8.38
C LEU A 99 -16.44 -1.72 -9.43
N ARG A 100 -16.82 -1.53 -10.70
CA ARG A 100 -16.41 -2.42 -11.79
C ARG A 100 -14.90 -2.42 -11.98
N ILE A 101 -14.27 -1.24 -12.01
CA ILE A 101 -12.81 -1.10 -12.15
C ILE A 101 -12.08 -1.74 -10.96
N LEU A 102 -12.54 -1.50 -9.74
CA LEU A 102 -11.93 -2.09 -8.54
C LEU A 102 -12.06 -3.62 -8.54
N LYS A 103 -13.21 -4.16 -8.94
CA LYS A 103 -13.42 -5.60 -9.07
C LYS A 103 -12.53 -6.22 -10.13
N GLU A 104 -12.39 -5.58 -11.28
CA GLU A 104 -11.47 -6.00 -12.35
C GLU A 104 -10.01 -6.01 -11.86
N ALA A 105 -9.58 -4.95 -11.17
CA ALA A 105 -8.23 -4.87 -10.60
C ALA A 105 -7.98 -5.98 -9.57
N ALA A 106 -8.94 -6.27 -8.69
CA ALA A 106 -8.84 -7.37 -7.73
C ALA A 106 -8.74 -8.74 -8.42
N ASN A 107 -9.57 -8.98 -9.45
CA ASN A 107 -9.52 -10.21 -10.24
C ASN A 107 -8.18 -10.39 -10.94
N ASN A 108 -7.62 -9.32 -11.52
CA ASN A 108 -6.29 -9.36 -12.14
C ASN A 108 -5.20 -9.70 -11.10
N GLY A 109 -5.34 -9.22 -9.86
CA GLY A 109 -4.45 -9.58 -8.76
C GLY A 109 -4.53 -11.07 -8.36
N GLN A 110 -5.60 -11.77 -8.72
CA GLN A 110 -5.77 -13.21 -8.49
C GLN A 110 -5.23 -14.07 -9.65
N ASP A 111 -4.87 -13.47 -10.79
CA ASP A 111 -4.32 -14.21 -11.92
C ASP A 111 -2.94 -14.79 -11.57
N PRO A 112 -2.77 -16.14 -11.59
CA PRO A 112 -1.50 -16.78 -11.21
C PRO A 112 -0.31 -16.35 -12.09
N LYS A 113 -0.54 -16.03 -13.37
CA LYS A 113 0.53 -15.56 -14.27
C LYS A 113 1.01 -14.17 -13.87
N ILE A 114 0.08 -13.28 -13.48
CA ILE A 114 0.40 -11.94 -12.99
C ILE A 114 1.16 -12.04 -11.66
N GLN A 115 0.70 -12.88 -10.75
CA GLN A 115 1.37 -13.14 -9.47
C GLN A 115 2.78 -13.71 -9.67
N PHE A 116 2.93 -14.71 -10.52
CA PHE A 116 4.22 -15.32 -10.83
C PHE A 116 5.19 -14.30 -11.43
N ARG A 117 4.73 -13.49 -12.39
CA ARG A 117 5.54 -12.41 -12.96
C ARG A 117 5.94 -11.38 -11.90
N HIS A 118 5.04 -11.04 -10.98
CA HIS A 118 5.32 -10.12 -9.89
C HIS A 118 6.42 -10.67 -8.96
N ILE A 119 6.33 -11.94 -8.55
CA ILE A 119 7.34 -12.60 -7.71
C ILE A 119 8.71 -12.57 -8.39
N LEU A 120 8.78 -12.89 -9.69
CA LEU A 120 10.04 -12.83 -10.45
C LEU A 120 10.62 -11.41 -10.50
N ASN A 121 9.78 -10.41 -10.74
CA ASN A 121 10.22 -9.02 -10.75
C ASN A 121 10.78 -8.61 -9.38
N VAL A 122 10.09 -8.96 -8.29
CA VAL A 122 10.56 -8.67 -6.92
C VAL A 122 11.90 -9.34 -6.64
N ALA A 123 12.03 -10.64 -6.95
CA ALA A 123 13.27 -11.40 -6.73
C ALA A 123 14.47 -10.79 -7.47
N ASN A 124 14.27 -10.33 -8.70
CA ASN A 124 15.30 -9.66 -9.50
C ASN A 124 15.67 -8.26 -8.97
N THR A 125 14.79 -7.63 -8.19
CA THR A 125 15.00 -6.26 -7.66
C THR A 125 15.59 -6.26 -6.24
N THR A 126 15.40 -7.33 -5.47
CA THR A 126 15.93 -7.48 -4.09
C THR A 126 17.34 -8.06 -4.03
N ASN A 127 17.82 -8.68 -5.12
CA ASN A 127 19.18 -9.22 -5.25
C ASN A 127 19.93 -8.54 -6.42
N PRO A 128 20.38 -7.29 -6.31
CA PRO A 128 21.35 -6.78 -7.27
C PRO A 128 22.66 -7.59 -7.13
N PRO A 129 23.34 -7.95 -8.24
CA PRO A 129 24.66 -8.58 -8.17
C PRO A 129 25.63 -7.68 -7.38
N ILE A 130 26.46 -8.32 -6.57
CA ILE A 130 27.51 -7.71 -5.74
C ILE A 130 28.56 -7.06 -6.65
#